data_AF-A0A8T6NE31-F1
#
_entry.id   AF-A0A8T6NE31-F1
#
_cell.length_a   1.000
_cell.length_b   1.000
_cell.length_c   1.000
_cell.angle_alpha   90.00
_cell.angle_beta   90.00
_cell.angle_gamma   90.00
#
_symmetry.space_group_name_H-M   'P 1'
#
loop_
_entity.id
_entity.type
_entity.pdbx_description
1 polymer ?
#
loop_
_entity_poly.entity_id
_entity_poly.type
_entity_poly.pdbx_seq_one_letter_code
_entity_poly.pdbx_strand_id
1 'polypeptide(L)'
;TNLFCAVQDTDATLEYYLASGDWSHKRRTAEQWDDWAKKGASGKCVTNHPDLFTEDGRSGPLTYEVELYQGCVRFKRGCKFCIEPKKGVPIWRDEDDVIAEITTALDNGVRHVRIGGATDIYTYKADGVVELEYPIPNPEPISKVLSGLREDERLEILHVDNANPSIVAENLEPATEITKSLISTLSDGAVLSFGLESADPRVHETNWLNCDSEQLKFIVKDTGIGMSEAEEMFPIGTELKGIWWEAHDDRIRRPEQILDKTHRDASIYGRAGITFGRQIGAYPILVGTPYQVPLETESDIIVTGHGMRSLSGVETNLSINTASQSQLEAIPGIGSKAAWRIVSNRAKALRKFPENPFSDVKTALQDAGVQSYGLALKVLKA
;
A
#
# COMPACT_ATOMS: atom_id res chain seq x y z
N THR A 1 13.54 -31.88 -26.09
CA THR A 1 12.69 -30.84 -25.46
C THR A 1 13.37 -29.50 -25.69
N ASN A 2 12.85 -28.68 -26.62
CA ASN A 2 13.46 -27.39 -26.99
C ASN A 2 12.97 -26.29 -26.04
N LEU A 3 13.27 -26.41 -24.75
CA LEU A 3 12.95 -25.39 -23.76
C LEU A 3 14.13 -24.40 -23.69
N PHE A 4 13.90 -23.15 -24.08
CA PHE A 4 14.86 -22.07 -23.87
C PHE A 4 14.49 -21.33 -22.57
N CYS A 5 15.37 -21.39 -21.57
CA CYS A 5 15.18 -20.68 -20.30
C CYS A 5 15.96 -19.36 -20.35
N ALA A 6 15.27 -18.22 -20.48
CA ALA A 6 15.93 -16.92 -20.44
C ALA A 6 16.52 -16.64 -19.04
N VAL A 7 17.84 -16.39 -18.97
CA VAL A 7 18.56 -16.15 -17.70
C VAL A 7 19.02 -14.70 -17.51
N GLN A 8 18.84 -13.84 -18.52
CA GLN A 8 19.18 -12.41 -18.47
C GLN A 8 17.90 -11.59 -18.41
N ASP A 9 17.59 -10.83 -19.46
CA ASP A 9 16.37 -10.04 -19.53
C ASP A 9 15.35 -10.74 -20.42
N THR A 10 14.20 -11.10 -19.85
CA THR A 10 13.15 -11.84 -20.55
C THR A 10 12.58 -11.05 -21.73
N ASP A 11 12.36 -9.75 -21.55
CA ASP A 11 11.72 -8.89 -22.55
C ASP A 11 12.66 -8.66 -23.73
N ALA A 12 13.93 -8.34 -23.47
CA ALA A 12 14.92 -8.19 -24.53
C ALA A 12 15.21 -9.50 -25.27
N THR A 13 15.17 -10.63 -24.56
CA THR A 13 15.34 -11.95 -25.17
C THR A 13 14.15 -12.29 -26.07
N LEU A 14 12.93 -11.96 -25.64
CA LEU A 14 11.72 -12.14 -26.43
C LEU A 14 11.72 -11.25 -27.67
N GLU A 15 12.04 -9.96 -27.54
CA GLU A 15 12.12 -9.05 -28.69
C GLU A 15 13.14 -9.54 -29.73
N TYR A 16 14.31 -9.99 -29.29
CA TYR A 16 15.31 -10.55 -30.19
C TYR A 16 14.82 -11.80 -30.92
N TYR A 17 14.10 -12.70 -30.24
CA TYR A 17 13.47 -13.86 -30.88
C TYR A 17 12.43 -13.42 -31.91
N LEU A 18 11.58 -12.44 -31.58
CA LEU A 18 10.58 -11.91 -32.51
C LEU A 18 11.22 -11.27 -33.74
N ALA A 19 12.38 -10.63 -33.59
CA ALA A 19 13.09 -9.97 -34.69
C ALA A 19 13.92 -10.92 -35.55
N SER A 20 14.51 -11.96 -34.97
CA SER A 20 15.50 -12.83 -35.64
C SER A 20 15.01 -14.26 -35.92
N GLY A 21 13.99 -14.73 -35.19
CA GLY A 21 13.57 -16.13 -35.17
C GLY A 21 14.42 -17.02 -34.26
N ASP A 22 15.49 -16.49 -33.65
CA ASP A 22 16.44 -17.24 -32.84
C ASP A 22 16.39 -16.85 -31.36
N TRP A 23 16.47 -17.85 -30.49
CA TRP A 23 16.58 -17.61 -29.04
C TRP A 23 18.03 -17.31 -28.64
N SER A 24 18.24 -16.19 -27.98
CA SER A 24 19.54 -15.79 -27.42
C SER A 24 19.34 -14.92 -26.19
N HIS A 25 20.16 -15.11 -25.15
CA HIS A 25 20.08 -14.27 -23.97
C HIS A 25 20.49 -12.83 -24.30
N LYS A 26 19.58 -11.89 -24.06
CA LYS A 26 19.82 -10.46 -24.26
C LYS A 26 19.60 -9.69 -22.97
N ARG A 27 20.13 -8.47 -22.97
CA ARG A 27 19.85 -7.43 -21.99
C ARG A 27 19.21 -6.25 -22.73
N ARG A 28 18.24 -5.60 -22.09
CA ARG A 28 17.67 -4.36 -22.63
C ARG A 28 18.70 -3.24 -22.59
N THR A 29 18.67 -2.39 -23.60
CA THR A 29 19.33 -1.08 -23.61
C THR A 29 18.48 -0.05 -22.86
N ALA A 30 19.04 1.13 -22.57
CA ALA A 30 18.28 2.22 -21.97
C ALA A 30 17.16 2.69 -22.90
N GLU A 31 17.42 2.77 -24.22
CA GLU A 31 16.41 3.17 -25.21
C GLU A 31 15.27 2.16 -25.32
N GLN A 32 15.58 0.85 -25.32
CA GLN A 32 14.56 -0.20 -25.31
C GLN A 32 13.70 -0.12 -24.04
N TRP A 33 14.32 0.09 -22.89
CA TRP A 33 13.58 0.19 -21.64
C TRP A 33 12.59 1.36 -21.67
N ASP A 34 13.07 2.55 -22.02
CA ASP A 34 12.22 3.73 -22.09
C ASP A 34 11.06 3.58 -23.08
N ASP A 35 11.35 3.10 -24.30
CA ASP A 35 10.31 2.86 -25.32
C ASP A 35 9.24 1.87 -24.85
N TRP A 36 9.65 0.75 -24.24
CA TRP A 36 8.70 -0.26 -23.76
C TRP A 36 7.90 0.24 -22.55
N ALA A 37 8.53 0.99 -21.65
CA ALA A 37 7.87 1.55 -20.48
C ALA A 37 6.77 2.56 -20.90
N LYS A 38 7.08 3.49 -21.82
CA LYS A 38 6.11 4.44 -22.38
C LYS A 38 4.95 3.74 -23.11
N LYS A 39 5.24 2.66 -23.87
CA LYS A 39 4.21 1.82 -24.51
C LYS A 39 3.37 1.04 -23.50
N GLY A 40 3.97 0.59 -22.39
CA GLY A 40 3.29 -0.09 -21.29
C GLY A 40 2.31 0.83 -20.58
N ALA A 41 2.72 2.06 -20.26
CA ALA A 41 1.91 3.06 -19.57
C ALA A 41 0.63 3.45 -20.34
N SER A 42 0.68 3.43 -21.68
CA SER A 42 -0.48 3.66 -22.57
C SER A 42 -1.09 2.36 -23.12
N GLY A 43 -0.63 1.22 -22.62
CA GLY A 43 -0.97 -0.09 -23.13
C GLY A 43 -2.31 -0.61 -22.62
N LYS A 44 -2.82 -1.65 -23.28
CA LYS A 44 -4.08 -2.32 -22.89
C LYS A 44 -4.03 -2.95 -21.49
N CYS A 45 -2.84 -3.24 -20.97
CA CYS A 45 -2.66 -3.71 -19.60
C CYS A 45 -3.09 -2.65 -18.57
N VAL A 46 -2.96 -1.36 -18.91
CA VAL A 46 -3.45 -0.24 -18.10
C VAL A 46 -4.88 0.09 -18.48
N THR A 47 -5.15 0.44 -19.74
CA THR A 47 -6.45 1.01 -20.15
C THR A 47 -7.63 0.05 -19.99
N ASN A 48 -7.37 -1.26 -19.95
CA ASN A 48 -8.41 -2.29 -19.76
C ASN A 48 -8.26 -3.02 -18.41
N HIS A 49 -7.45 -2.50 -17.48
CA HIS A 49 -7.28 -3.13 -16.18
C HIS A 49 -8.60 -3.07 -15.38
N PRO A 50 -9.06 -4.18 -14.78
CA PRO A 50 -10.33 -4.20 -14.05
C PRO A 50 -10.35 -3.28 -12.83
N ASP A 51 -9.19 -3.01 -12.23
CA ASP A 51 -9.06 -2.09 -11.09
C ASP A 51 -8.76 -0.64 -11.50
N LEU A 52 -8.77 -0.28 -12.79
CA LEU A 52 -8.54 1.11 -13.22
C LEU A 52 -9.72 2.02 -12.84
N PHE A 53 -10.93 1.55 -13.09
CA PHE A 53 -12.17 2.23 -12.74
C PHE A 53 -13.15 1.25 -12.10
N THR A 54 -13.91 1.73 -11.14
CA THR A 54 -15.05 1.01 -10.57
C THR A 54 -16.23 0.94 -11.54
N GLU A 55 -17.21 0.07 -11.30
CA GLU A 55 -18.43 -0.02 -12.13
C GLU A 55 -19.21 1.31 -12.18
N ASP A 56 -19.12 2.15 -11.15
CA ASP A 56 -19.74 3.48 -11.08
C ASP A 56 -18.86 4.61 -11.67
N GLY A 57 -17.69 4.29 -12.24
CA GLY A 57 -16.84 5.21 -12.99
C GLY A 57 -15.88 6.06 -12.15
N ARG A 58 -15.73 5.78 -10.85
CA ARG A 58 -14.68 6.37 -10.00
C ARG A 58 -13.33 5.71 -10.30
N SER A 59 -12.25 6.36 -9.89
CA SER A 59 -10.91 5.75 -9.88
C SER A 59 -10.94 4.47 -9.04
N GLY A 60 -10.39 3.38 -9.59
CA GLY A 60 -10.24 2.12 -8.87
C GLY A 60 -8.86 2.01 -8.19
N PRO A 61 -8.58 0.90 -7.49
CA PRO A 61 -7.42 0.75 -6.62
C PRO A 61 -6.12 0.41 -7.37
N LEU A 62 -6.11 0.48 -8.70
CA LEU A 62 -4.94 0.15 -9.51
C LEU A 62 -3.72 1.00 -9.09
N THR A 63 -2.70 0.31 -8.60
CA THR A 63 -1.38 0.90 -8.35
C THR A 63 -0.45 0.56 -9.50
N TYR A 64 0.03 1.59 -10.20
CA TYR A 64 1.02 1.46 -11.26
C TYR A 64 2.42 1.43 -10.66
N GLU A 65 3.13 0.33 -10.85
CA GLU A 65 4.50 0.17 -10.36
C GLU A 65 5.50 0.56 -11.45
N VAL A 66 6.48 1.38 -11.06
CA VAL A 66 7.50 1.92 -11.96
C VAL A 66 8.90 1.70 -11.40
N GLU A 67 9.80 1.21 -12.25
CA GLU A 67 11.19 0.95 -11.90
C GLU A 67 12.06 2.20 -12.19
N LEU A 68 12.97 2.54 -11.27
CA LEU A 68 14.01 3.56 -11.49
C LEU A 68 15.28 2.98 -12.12
N TYR A 69 15.61 1.74 -11.76
CA TYR A 69 16.83 1.07 -12.18
C TYR A 69 16.72 -0.44 -12.00
N GLN A 70 17.57 -1.19 -12.70
CA GLN A 70 17.59 -2.65 -12.68
C GLN A 70 18.95 -3.12 -12.16
N GLY A 71 18.94 -4.14 -11.31
CA GLY A 71 20.13 -4.68 -10.66
C GLY A 71 20.29 -4.13 -9.24
N CYS A 72 21.43 -4.39 -8.61
CA CYS A 72 21.69 -3.97 -7.24
C CYS A 72 23.09 -3.39 -7.11
N VAL A 73 23.25 -2.31 -6.34
CA VAL A 73 24.59 -1.75 -6.09
C VAL A 73 25.55 -2.73 -5.41
N ARG A 74 25.00 -3.72 -4.69
CA ARG A 74 25.78 -4.81 -4.08
C ARG A 74 26.15 -5.90 -5.08
N PHE A 75 26.13 -5.67 -6.40
CA PHE A 75 26.30 -6.72 -7.42
C PHE A 75 27.57 -7.58 -7.27
N LYS A 76 28.67 -7.02 -6.72
CA LYS A 76 29.92 -7.77 -6.46
C LYS A 76 29.79 -8.77 -5.31
N ARG A 77 28.99 -8.45 -4.28
CA ARG A 77 28.83 -9.23 -3.05
C ARG A 77 27.42 -9.04 -2.47
N GLY A 78 26.41 -9.36 -3.27
CA GLY A 78 25.02 -9.20 -2.88
C GLY A 78 24.49 -10.41 -2.12
N CYS A 79 23.28 -10.31 -1.58
CA CYS A 79 22.64 -11.41 -0.86
C CYS A 79 22.63 -12.68 -1.74
N LYS A 80 23.12 -13.81 -1.23
CA LYS A 80 23.38 -15.03 -2.02
C LYS A 80 22.14 -15.62 -2.71
N PHE A 81 20.97 -15.42 -2.11
CA PHE A 81 19.69 -15.90 -2.64
C PHE A 81 19.06 -14.92 -3.64
N CYS A 82 19.57 -13.69 -3.73
CA CYS A 82 18.96 -12.64 -4.54
C CYS A 82 19.36 -12.76 -6.01
N ILE A 83 18.41 -12.50 -6.91
CA ILE A 83 18.63 -12.49 -8.36
C ILE A 83 19.25 -11.17 -8.85
N GLU A 84 19.02 -10.07 -8.14
CA GLU A 84 19.41 -8.72 -8.57
C GLU A 84 20.93 -8.55 -8.79
N PRO A 85 21.82 -9.06 -7.92
CA PRO A 85 23.26 -9.02 -8.18
C PRO A 85 23.69 -9.69 -9.50
N LYS A 86 22.95 -10.71 -9.96
CA LYS A 86 23.26 -11.41 -11.22
C LYS A 86 22.96 -10.57 -12.46
N LYS A 87 22.16 -9.50 -12.32
CA LYS A 87 21.92 -8.53 -13.39
C LYS A 87 23.16 -7.65 -13.64
N GLY A 88 24.12 -7.64 -12.73
CA GLY A 88 25.41 -6.94 -12.87
C GLY A 88 25.34 -5.51 -12.35
N VAL A 89 26.20 -4.63 -12.90
CA VAL A 89 26.20 -3.20 -12.56
C VAL A 89 24.80 -2.63 -12.84
N PRO A 90 24.20 -1.87 -11.91
CA PRO A 90 22.90 -1.27 -12.12
C PRO A 90 22.81 -0.43 -13.39
N ILE A 91 21.67 -0.52 -14.07
CA ILE A 91 21.33 0.33 -15.21
C ILE A 91 20.23 1.29 -14.75
N TRP A 92 20.51 2.58 -14.82
CA TRP A 92 19.63 3.65 -14.36
C TRP A 92 18.76 4.14 -15.51
N ARG A 93 17.53 4.53 -15.20
CA ARG A 93 16.71 5.33 -16.10
C ARG A 93 17.01 6.81 -15.93
N ASP A 94 16.59 7.61 -16.90
CA ASP A 94 16.60 9.06 -16.77
C ASP A 94 15.38 9.51 -15.95
N GLU A 95 15.54 10.58 -15.17
CA GLU A 95 14.46 11.14 -14.36
C GLU A 95 13.29 11.61 -15.22
N ASP A 96 13.57 12.27 -16.34
CA ASP A 96 12.53 12.83 -17.21
C ASP A 96 11.75 11.72 -17.92
N ASP A 97 12.42 10.61 -18.25
CA ASP A 97 11.79 9.43 -18.83
C ASP A 97 10.87 8.70 -17.84
N VAL A 98 11.27 8.59 -16.57
CA VAL A 98 10.42 8.04 -15.49
C VAL A 98 9.20 8.93 -15.27
N ILE A 99 9.38 10.25 -15.19
CA ILE A 99 8.28 11.21 -15.04
C ILE A 99 7.34 11.13 -16.24
N ALA A 100 7.86 11.05 -17.47
CA ALA A 100 7.06 10.96 -18.68
C ALA A 100 6.24 9.67 -18.77
N GLU A 101 6.80 8.52 -18.36
CA GLU A 101 6.06 7.26 -18.26
C GLU A 101 4.88 7.39 -17.29
N ILE A 102 5.14 7.89 -16.08
CA ILE A 102 4.11 8.00 -15.05
C ILE A 102 3.04 9.01 -15.49
N THR A 103 3.43 10.14 -16.07
CA THR A 103 2.49 11.12 -16.66
C THR A 103 1.60 10.46 -17.71
N THR A 104 2.17 9.62 -18.58
CA THR A 104 1.41 8.85 -19.56
C THR A 104 0.41 7.89 -18.89
N ALA A 105 0.79 7.23 -17.79
CA ALA A 105 -0.13 6.38 -17.04
C ALA A 105 -1.27 7.19 -16.40
N LEU A 106 -0.96 8.37 -15.84
CA LEU A 106 -1.96 9.29 -15.26
C LEU A 106 -2.96 9.80 -16.32
N ASP A 107 -2.47 10.10 -17.53
CA ASP A 107 -3.30 10.46 -18.70
C ASP A 107 -4.29 9.35 -19.08
N ASN A 108 -3.90 8.09 -18.83
CA ASN A 108 -4.74 6.91 -19.07
C ASN A 108 -5.61 6.52 -17.85
N GLY A 109 -5.66 7.33 -16.81
CA GLY A 109 -6.59 7.18 -15.68
C GLY A 109 -5.98 6.62 -14.40
N VAL A 110 -4.71 6.25 -14.39
CA VAL A 110 -4.02 5.82 -13.16
C VAL A 110 -4.03 6.97 -12.14
N ARG A 111 -4.20 6.65 -10.85
CA ARG A 111 -4.13 7.63 -9.74
C ARG A 111 -3.16 7.24 -8.63
N HIS A 112 -2.71 6.00 -8.62
CA HIS A 112 -1.83 5.46 -7.58
C HIS A 112 -0.56 4.92 -8.21
N VAL A 113 0.59 5.34 -7.70
CA VAL A 113 1.92 4.99 -8.22
C VAL A 113 2.80 4.49 -7.08
N ARG A 114 3.52 3.41 -7.34
CA ARG A 114 4.61 2.94 -6.49
C ARG A 114 5.91 2.95 -7.28
N ILE A 115 6.89 3.72 -6.81
CA ILE A 115 8.27 3.60 -7.28
C ILE A 115 8.84 2.33 -6.66
N GLY A 116 8.77 1.24 -7.43
CA GLY A 116 9.14 -0.10 -7.02
C GLY A 116 10.27 -0.67 -7.87
N GLY A 117 10.60 -1.94 -7.67
CA GLY A 117 11.67 -2.64 -8.41
C GLY A 117 13.10 -2.13 -8.21
N ALA A 118 13.28 -0.90 -7.70
CA ALA A 118 14.53 -0.43 -7.14
C ALA A 118 14.90 -1.28 -5.92
N THR A 119 16.10 -1.86 -5.93
CA THR A 119 16.58 -2.68 -4.81
C THR A 119 16.84 -1.89 -3.54
N ASP A 120 16.99 -0.58 -3.69
CA ASP A 120 17.23 0.40 -2.65
C ASP A 120 17.01 1.81 -3.25
N ILE A 121 16.05 2.54 -2.70
CA ILE A 121 15.69 3.89 -3.15
C ILE A 121 16.81 4.91 -2.91
N TYR A 122 17.66 4.70 -1.90
CA TYR A 122 18.75 5.63 -1.55
C TYR A 122 19.92 5.57 -2.51
N THR A 123 19.98 4.54 -3.36
CA THR A 123 21.12 4.34 -4.27
C THR A 123 20.82 4.67 -5.72
N TYR A 124 19.67 5.28 -6.01
CA TYR A 124 19.37 5.75 -7.35
C TYR A 124 20.42 6.77 -7.81
N LYS A 125 21.22 6.39 -8.81
CA LYS A 125 22.38 7.15 -9.32
C LYS A 125 23.39 7.56 -8.23
N ALA A 126 23.61 6.69 -7.25
CA ALA A 126 24.65 6.87 -6.24
C ALA A 126 26.07 6.90 -6.85
N ASP A 127 26.97 7.59 -6.17
CA ASP A 127 28.38 7.70 -6.56
C ASP A 127 29.22 6.52 -6.05
N GLY A 128 30.21 6.11 -6.84
CA GLY A 128 31.13 5.05 -6.46
C GLY A 128 30.53 3.64 -6.46
N VAL A 129 29.45 3.40 -7.21
CA VAL A 129 28.75 2.10 -7.28
C VAL A 129 29.66 0.94 -7.67
N VAL A 130 30.68 1.18 -8.48
CA VAL A 130 31.62 0.13 -8.89
C VAL A 130 32.77 0.02 -7.90
N GLU A 131 33.17 1.10 -7.25
CA GLU A 131 34.40 1.23 -6.48
C GLU A 131 34.21 0.93 -5.00
N LEU A 132 33.07 1.35 -4.44
CA LEU A 132 32.78 1.33 -3.01
C LEU A 132 31.90 0.13 -2.65
N GLU A 133 32.08 -0.38 -1.43
CA GLU A 133 31.17 -1.38 -0.84
C GLU A 133 29.83 -0.72 -0.45
N TYR A 134 29.90 0.50 0.05
CA TYR A 134 28.76 1.38 0.35
C TYR A 134 28.85 2.62 -0.54
N PRO A 135 28.17 2.62 -1.70
CA PRO A 135 28.10 3.79 -2.56
C PRO A 135 27.49 4.99 -1.84
N ILE A 136 27.89 6.18 -2.25
CA ILE A 136 27.45 7.42 -1.61
C ILE A 136 26.12 7.83 -2.26
N PRO A 137 25.01 7.92 -1.50
CA PRO A 137 23.73 8.38 -2.02
C PRO A 137 23.83 9.75 -2.68
N ASN A 138 23.16 9.91 -3.82
CA ASN A 138 23.01 11.19 -4.49
C ASN A 138 21.56 11.68 -4.35
N PRO A 139 21.29 12.72 -3.54
CA PRO A 139 19.92 13.17 -3.28
C PRO A 139 19.21 13.79 -4.49
N GLU A 140 19.93 14.42 -5.40
CA GLU A 140 19.34 15.26 -6.46
C GLU A 140 18.45 14.44 -7.44
N PRO A 141 18.90 13.31 -8.02
CA PRO A 141 18.12 12.48 -8.93
C PRO A 141 16.74 12.08 -8.39
N ILE A 142 16.70 11.49 -7.19
CA ILE A 142 15.43 11.03 -6.61
C ILE A 142 14.53 12.20 -6.21
N SER A 143 15.12 13.30 -5.73
CA SER A 143 14.36 14.51 -5.39
C SER A 143 13.70 15.11 -6.62
N LYS A 144 14.38 15.12 -7.78
CA LYS A 144 13.80 15.56 -9.05
C LYS A 144 12.60 14.72 -9.46
N VAL A 145 12.72 13.38 -9.40
CA VAL A 145 11.59 12.47 -9.73
C VAL A 145 10.42 12.70 -8.78
N LEU A 146 10.67 12.70 -7.47
CA LEU A 146 9.61 12.82 -6.46
C LEU A 146 8.88 14.17 -6.54
N SER A 147 9.62 15.27 -6.65
CA SER A 147 9.03 16.61 -6.77
C SER A 147 8.27 16.77 -8.09
N GLY A 148 8.86 16.35 -9.22
CA GLY A 148 8.21 16.43 -10.53
C GLY A 148 6.92 15.62 -10.61
N LEU A 149 6.86 14.45 -9.97
CA LEU A 149 5.62 13.67 -9.87
C LEU A 149 4.58 14.33 -8.97
N ARG A 150 5.01 14.95 -7.88
CA ARG A 150 4.10 15.56 -6.91
C ARG A 150 3.46 16.86 -7.41
N GLU A 151 4.01 17.48 -8.46
CA GLU A 151 3.40 18.61 -9.17
C GLU A 151 2.11 18.24 -9.90
N ASP A 152 1.88 16.96 -10.20
CA ASP A 152 0.65 16.50 -10.85
C ASP A 152 -0.44 16.19 -9.80
N GLU A 153 -1.43 17.09 -9.68
CA GLU A 153 -2.54 16.98 -8.71
C GLU A 153 -3.42 15.74 -8.93
N ARG A 154 -3.31 15.05 -10.07
CA ARG A 154 -4.04 13.79 -10.32
C ARG A 154 -3.44 12.61 -9.55
N LEU A 155 -2.20 12.73 -9.06
CA LEU A 155 -1.51 11.67 -8.33
C LEU A 155 -1.99 11.62 -6.88
N GLU A 156 -2.92 10.71 -6.59
CA GLU A 156 -3.51 10.55 -5.26
C GLU A 156 -2.57 9.81 -4.30
N ILE A 157 -1.98 8.70 -4.75
CA ILE A 157 -1.02 7.92 -3.97
C ILE A 157 0.31 7.84 -4.71
N LEU A 158 1.37 8.24 -4.04
CA LEU A 158 2.77 8.04 -4.42
C LEU A 158 3.51 7.43 -3.24
N HIS A 159 3.99 6.20 -3.42
CA HIS A 159 4.82 5.49 -2.46
C HIS A 159 6.11 5.01 -3.13
N VAL A 160 7.06 4.60 -2.30
CA VAL A 160 8.25 3.85 -2.71
C VAL A 160 8.24 2.49 -2.01
N ASP A 161 9.20 1.63 -2.33
CA ASP A 161 9.26 0.27 -1.80
C ASP A 161 10.46 0.01 -0.89
N ASN A 162 11.61 -0.35 -1.48
CA ASN A 162 12.75 -0.90 -0.75
C ASN A 162 13.79 0.15 -0.40
N ALA A 163 14.40 -0.03 0.76
CA ALA A 163 15.58 0.71 1.18
C ALA A 163 16.61 -0.25 1.79
N ASN A 164 17.89 0.04 1.55
CA ASN A 164 18.97 -0.70 2.17
C ASN A 164 19.43 0.02 3.45
N PRO A 165 19.15 -0.55 4.64
CA PRO A 165 19.53 0.08 5.90
C PRO A 165 21.03 0.37 6.01
N SER A 166 21.93 -0.49 5.51
CA SER A 166 23.36 -0.21 5.63
C SER A 166 23.81 1.01 4.84
N ILE A 167 23.19 1.32 3.69
CA ILE A 167 23.52 2.53 2.94
C ILE A 167 23.18 3.78 3.77
N VAL A 168 22.03 3.77 4.44
CA VAL A 168 21.58 4.86 5.31
C VAL A 168 22.53 5.02 6.50
N ALA A 169 22.91 3.92 7.16
CA ALA A 169 23.81 3.94 8.31
C ALA A 169 25.21 4.49 7.98
N GLU A 170 25.76 4.12 6.82
CA GLU A 170 27.10 4.53 6.41
C GLU A 170 27.14 5.93 5.77
N ASN A 171 25.99 6.47 5.34
CA ASN A 171 25.91 7.76 4.63
C ASN A 171 24.80 8.66 5.16
N LEU A 172 24.86 9.00 6.45
CA LEU A 172 23.78 9.71 7.16
C LEU A 172 23.37 11.04 6.54
N GLU A 173 24.32 11.90 6.18
CA GLU A 173 24.01 13.24 5.67
C GLU A 173 23.22 13.18 4.34
N PRO A 174 23.72 12.55 3.27
CA PRO A 174 22.96 12.48 2.03
C PRO A 174 21.68 11.61 2.16
N ALA A 175 21.71 10.55 2.99
CA ALA A 175 20.49 9.78 3.28
C ALA A 175 19.42 10.61 4.00
N THR A 176 19.81 11.53 4.88
CA THR A 176 18.88 12.46 5.56
C THR A 176 18.21 13.38 4.56
N GLU A 177 18.94 13.90 3.57
CA GLU A 177 18.36 14.76 2.52
C GLU A 177 17.37 14.01 1.62
N ILE A 178 17.68 12.76 1.27
CA ILE A 178 16.73 11.88 0.58
C ILE A 178 15.50 11.64 1.45
N THR A 179 15.69 11.33 2.74
CA THR A 179 14.58 11.07 3.68
C THR A 179 13.65 12.28 3.80
N LYS A 180 14.20 13.50 3.89
CA LYS A 180 13.39 14.73 3.89
C LYS A 180 12.57 14.88 2.62
N SER A 181 13.16 14.57 1.46
CA SER A 181 12.46 14.59 0.18
C SER A 181 11.36 13.54 0.12
N LEU A 182 11.60 12.33 0.65
CA LEU A 182 10.57 11.29 0.76
C LEU A 182 9.41 11.77 1.67
N ILE A 183 9.70 12.34 2.84
CA ILE A 183 8.66 12.82 3.77
C ILE A 183 7.84 13.96 3.16
N SER A 184 8.47 14.89 2.44
CA SER A 184 7.76 16.03 1.86
C SER A 184 6.95 15.69 0.61
N THR A 185 7.23 14.56 -0.04
CA THR A 185 6.64 14.21 -1.33
C THR A 185 5.84 12.92 -1.33
N LEU A 186 6.06 11.95 -0.44
CA LEU A 186 5.27 10.72 -0.41
C LEU A 186 3.92 10.94 0.26
N SER A 187 2.98 10.04 -0.03
CA SER A 187 1.62 10.11 0.53
C SER A 187 1.58 9.51 1.93
N ASP A 188 0.58 9.91 2.71
CA ASP A 188 0.35 9.34 4.04
C ASP A 188 0.24 7.81 3.97
N GLY A 189 0.90 7.13 4.92
CA GLY A 189 0.97 5.67 4.93
C GLY A 189 2.10 5.08 4.09
N ALA A 190 2.97 5.91 3.50
CA ALA A 190 4.22 5.44 2.91
C ALA A 190 5.10 4.73 3.95
N VAL A 191 5.59 3.55 3.60
CA VAL A 191 6.48 2.73 4.44
C VAL A 191 7.68 2.32 3.61
N LEU A 192 8.88 2.46 4.19
CA LEU A 192 10.10 1.91 3.62
C LEU A 192 10.30 0.49 4.15
N SER A 193 10.41 -0.47 3.23
CA SER A 193 10.75 -1.84 3.58
C SER A 193 12.26 -2.00 3.70
N PHE A 194 12.72 -2.36 4.90
CA PHE A 194 14.11 -2.72 5.16
C PHE A 194 14.27 -4.24 5.08
N GLY A 195 15.00 -4.71 4.05
CA GLY A 195 15.29 -6.13 3.85
C GLY A 195 16.35 -6.66 4.83
N LEU A 196 16.01 -6.75 6.12
CA LEU A 196 16.90 -7.31 7.16
C LEU A 196 17.12 -8.81 6.98
N GLU A 197 16.05 -9.53 6.62
CA GLU A 197 15.96 -11.00 6.47
C GLU A 197 16.20 -11.83 7.74
N SER A 198 17.23 -11.52 8.53
CA SER A 198 17.53 -12.20 9.79
C SER A 198 18.37 -11.35 10.73
N ALA A 199 18.07 -11.42 12.03
CA ALA A 199 18.90 -10.83 13.08
C ALA A 199 19.97 -11.81 13.63
N ASP A 200 20.08 -13.05 13.13
CA ASP A 200 21.15 -13.99 13.54
C ASP A 200 22.45 -13.65 12.80
N PRO A 201 23.54 -13.28 13.51
CA PRO A 201 24.81 -12.91 12.89
C PRO A 201 25.39 -14.00 11.96
N ARG A 202 25.16 -15.27 12.25
CA ARG A 202 25.63 -16.38 11.40
C ARG A 202 24.87 -16.44 10.08
N VAL A 203 23.57 -16.15 10.11
CA VAL A 203 22.74 -16.08 8.89
C VAL A 203 23.17 -14.88 8.05
N HIS A 204 23.42 -13.73 8.70
CA HIS A 204 23.96 -12.53 8.08
C HIS A 204 25.26 -12.81 7.31
N GLU A 205 26.26 -13.36 8.00
CA GLU A 205 27.56 -13.68 7.40
C GLU A 205 27.45 -14.73 6.29
N THR A 206 26.69 -15.81 6.52
CA THR A 206 26.58 -16.92 5.57
C THR A 206 25.90 -16.50 4.27
N ASN A 207 24.93 -15.58 4.33
CA ASN A 207 24.12 -15.16 3.18
C ASN A 207 24.54 -13.82 2.57
N TRP A 208 25.53 -13.14 3.15
CA TRP A 208 25.93 -11.79 2.75
C TRP A 208 24.75 -10.81 2.77
N LEU A 209 23.98 -10.85 3.87
CA LEU A 209 22.87 -9.92 4.06
C LEU A 209 23.37 -8.46 4.04
N ASN A 210 22.45 -7.53 3.79
CA ASN A 210 22.80 -6.14 3.56
C ASN A 210 23.11 -5.36 4.85
N CYS A 211 22.60 -5.80 6.00
CA CYS A 211 22.62 -5.05 7.24
C CYS A 211 22.62 -5.99 8.44
N ASP A 212 23.51 -5.72 9.38
CA ASP A 212 23.56 -6.44 10.64
C ASP A 212 22.62 -5.85 11.71
N SER A 213 22.51 -6.56 12.83
CA SER A 213 21.61 -6.16 13.92
C SER A 213 22.01 -4.86 14.62
N GLU A 214 23.29 -4.48 14.59
CA GLU A 214 23.76 -3.24 15.24
C GLU A 214 23.48 -2.04 14.34
N GLN A 215 23.76 -2.15 13.04
CA GLN A 215 23.37 -1.15 12.04
C GLN A 215 21.85 -0.92 12.05
N LEU A 216 21.05 -1.98 12.13
CA LEU A 216 19.59 -1.84 12.23
C LEU A 216 19.17 -1.07 13.49
N LYS A 217 19.73 -1.42 14.66
CA LYS A 217 19.41 -0.73 15.91
C LYS A 217 19.78 0.74 15.85
N PHE A 218 20.93 1.04 15.26
CA PHE A 218 21.40 2.41 15.06
C PHE A 218 20.40 3.21 14.21
N ILE A 219 19.94 2.67 13.08
CA ILE A 219 18.96 3.35 12.22
C ILE A 219 17.64 3.57 12.98
N VAL A 220 17.10 2.53 13.60
CA VAL A 220 15.81 2.61 14.29
C VAL A 220 15.83 3.58 15.48
N LYS A 221 16.90 3.56 16.29
CA LYS A 221 16.97 4.34 17.53
C LYS A 221 17.52 5.74 17.34
N ASP A 222 18.58 5.88 16.54
CA ASP A 222 19.41 7.09 16.53
C ASP A 222 19.06 8.00 15.34
N THR A 223 18.45 7.47 14.28
CA THR A 223 17.99 8.27 13.13
C THR A 223 16.49 8.56 13.15
N GLY A 224 15.72 7.82 13.97
CA GLY A 224 14.25 7.90 14.00
C GLY A 224 13.55 7.29 12.78
N ILE A 225 14.31 6.68 11.85
CA ILE A 225 13.78 5.92 10.72
C ILE A 225 13.58 4.48 11.21
N GLY A 226 12.36 4.09 11.60
CA GLY A 226 12.21 2.77 12.24
C GLY A 226 10.79 2.28 12.50
N MET A 227 10.74 1.00 12.89
CA MET A 227 9.52 0.25 13.17
C MET A 227 8.92 0.63 14.52
N SER A 228 7.63 1.00 14.50
CA SER A 228 6.78 1.10 15.69
C SER A 228 5.77 -0.04 15.70
N GLU A 229 5.36 -0.47 16.89
CA GLU A 229 4.33 -1.51 17.01
C GLU A 229 2.98 -0.98 16.46
N ALA A 230 2.14 -1.87 15.93
CA ALA A 230 0.84 -1.48 15.39
C ALA A 230 -0.04 -0.74 16.43
N GLU A 231 0.12 -1.06 17.71
CA GLU A 231 -0.57 -0.37 18.82
C GLU A 231 -0.10 1.08 19.00
N GLU A 232 1.18 1.34 18.74
CA GLU A 232 1.77 2.68 18.81
C GLU A 232 1.44 3.51 17.56
N MET A 233 1.50 2.89 16.38
CA MET A 233 1.14 3.55 15.11
C MET A 233 -0.35 3.87 15.01
N PHE A 234 -1.19 2.95 15.49
CA PHE A 234 -2.64 2.99 15.30
C PHE A 234 -3.38 2.78 16.62
N PRO A 235 -3.25 3.67 17.61
CA PRO A 235 -3.92 3.50 18.89
C PRO A 235 -5.45 3.38 18.74
N ILE A 236 -6.10 2.72 19.69
CA ILE A 236 -7.57 2.60 19.70
C ILE A 236 -8.20 3.99 19.65
N GLY A 237 -9.13 4.19 18.72
CA GLY A 237 -9.78 5.48 18.49
C GLY A 237 -9.13 6.35 17.41
N THR A 238 -8.01 5.91 16.82
CA THR A 238 -7.45 6.50 15.59
C THR A 238 -8.42 6.34 14.43
N GLU A 239 -8.57 7.41 13.65
CA GLU A 239 -9.32 7.39 12.40
C GLU A 239 -8.36 7.06 11.25
N LEU A 240 -8.68 6.02 10.49
CA LEU A 240 -8.02 5.67 9.24
C LEU A 240 -8.95 5.95 8.09
N LYS A 241 -8.43 6.65 7.08
CA LYS A 241 -9.22 7.11 5.94
C LYS A 241 -8.99 6.25 4.71
N GLY A 242 -10.00 6.14 3.87
CA GLY A 242 -9.86 5.51 2.56
C GLY A 242 -9.57 4.01 2.63
N ILE A 243 -10.27 3.27 3.49
CA ILE A 243 -10.18 1.81 3.49
C ILE A 243 -10.96 1.27 2.30
N TRP A 244 -10.25 0.63 1.37
CA TRP A 244 -10.82 -0.10 0.25
C TRP A 244 -11.22 -1.50 0.66
N TRP A 245 -12.51 -1.84 0.56
CA TRP A 245 -13.03 -3.16 0.94
C TRP A 245 -12.87 -4.17 -0.20
N GLU A 246 -12.18 -5.28 0.07
CA GLU A 246 -11.70 -6.18 -0.99
C GLU A 246 -12.05 -7.65 -0.79
N ALA A 247 -12.44 -8.08 0.43
CA ALA A 247 -12.78 -9.47 0.68
C ALA A 247 -13.83 -9.65 1.78
N HIS A 248 -14.71 -10.63 1.61
CA HIS A 248 -15.63 -11.10 2.66
C HIS A 248 -15.13 -12.41 3.28
N ASP A 249 -15.36 -12.57 4.58
CA ASP A 249 -15.20 -13.78 5.39
C ASP A 249 -13.76 -14.32 5.53
N ASP A 250 -12.91 -14.11 4.55
CA ASP A 250 -11.48 -14.39 4.60
C ASP A 250 -10.63 -13.21 4.11
N ARG A 251 -9.31 -13.35 4.26
CA ARG A 251 -8.34 -12.26 4.05
C ARG A 251 -7.84 -12.16 2.61
N ILE A 252 -8.46 -12.88 1.67
CA ILE A 252 -8.01 -13.03 0.28
C ILE A 252 -9.14 -12.57 -0.64
N ARG A 253 -8.87 -11.58 -1.49
CA ARG A 253 -9.79 -11.20 -2.57
C ARG A 253 -9.87 -12.36 -3.57
N ARG A 254 -10.97 -13.10 -3.55
CA ARG A 254 -11.16 -14.26 -4.42
C ARG A 254 -11.80 -13.88 -5.76
N PRO A 255 -11.51 -14.61 -6.86
CA PRO A 255 -12.16 -14.36 -8.14
C PRO A 255 -13.69 -14.37 -8.07
N GLU A 256 -14.29 -15.24 -7.27
CA GLU A 256 -15.75 -15.32 -7.13
C GLU A 256 -16.36 -14.04 -6.56
N GLN A 257 -15.64 -13.37 -5.64
CA GLN A 257 -16.08 -12.11 -5.03
C GLN A 257 -16.05 -10.93 -6.01
N ILE A 258 -15.27 -11.05 -7.09
CA ILE A 258 -15.22 -10.07 -8.18
C ILE A 258 -16.32 -10.39 -9.21
N LEU A 259 -16.46 -11.65 -9.58
CA LEU A 259 -17.39 -12.10 -10.63
C LEU A 259 -18.86 -12.06 -10.19
N ASP A 260 -19.15 -12.35 -8.93
CA ASP A 260 -20.50 -12.31 -8.37
C ASP A 260 -20.82 -10.92 -7.81
N LYS A 261 -21.75 -10.22 -8.49
CA LYS A 261 -22.21 -8.88 -8.12
C LYS A 261 -22.88 -8.80 -6.75
N THR A 262 -23.32 -9.92 -6.17
CA THR A 262 -23.92 -9.93 -4.83
C THR A 262 -22.96 -9.44 -3.75
N HIS A 263 -21.65 -9.60 -3.94
CA HIS A 263 -20.63 -9.08 -3.03
C HIS A 263 -20.48 -7.55 -3.06
N ARG A 264 -21.01 -6.90 -4.10
CA ARG A 264 -20.92 -5.44 -4.32
C ARG A 264 -22.29 -4.76 -4.21
N ASP A 265 -23.32 -5.54 -3.91
CA ASP A 265 -24.70 -5.05 -3.79
C ASP A 265 -24.90 -4.32 -2.47
N ALA A 266 -25.42 -3.09 -2.52
CA ALA A 266 -25.66 -2.26 -1.35
C ALA A 266 -26.57 -2.91 -0.29
N SER A 267 -27.42 -3.88 -0.66
CA SER A 267 -28.33 -4.57 0.26
C SER A 267 -27.62 -5.49 1.26
N ILE A 268 -26.34 -5.81 1.06
CA ILE A 268 -25.56 -6.59 2.03
C ILE A 268 -25.05 -5.75 3.19
N TYR A 269 -25.07 -4.42 3.04
CA TYR A 269 -24.48 -3.51 3.99
C TYR A 269 -25.02 -3.71 5.42
N GLY A 270 -24.11 -3.93 6.36
CA GLY A 270 -24.42 -4.18 7.76
C GLY A 270 -24.96 -5.57 8.09
N ARG A 271 -25.03 -6.52 7.14
CA ARG A 271 -25.35 -7.93 7.46
C ARG A 271 -24.26 -8.55 8.33
N ALA A 272 -24.61 -9.61 9.07
CA ALA A 272 -23.64 -10.37 9.83
C ALA A 272 -22.59 -11.01 8.90
N GLY A 273 -21.33 -10.98 9.32
CA GLY A 273 -20.18 -11.45 8.55
C GLY A 273 -18.93 -10.65 8.92
N ILE A 274 -17.86 -10.80 8.16
CA ILE A 274 -16.66 -9.95 8.29
C ILE A 274 -16.23 -9.45 6.92
N THR A 275 -15.86 -8.17 6.84
CA THR A 275 -15.30 -7.57 5.64
C THR A 275 -13.87 -7.12 5.92
N PHE A 276 -12.98 -7.44 4.99
CA PHE A 276 -11.58 -7.08 5.04
C PHE A 276 -11.25 -6.06 3.96
N GLY A 277 -10.41 -5.09 4.34
CA GLY A 277 -9.98 -4.01 3.46
C GLY A 277 -8.65 -3.44 3.89
N ARG A 278 -8.10 -2.57 3.04
CA ARG A 278 -6.79 -1.92 3.21
C ARG A 278 -6.84 -0.52 2.62
N GLN A 279 -6.01 0.39 3.13
CA GLN A 279 -5.69 1.60 2.36
C GLN A 279 -4.91 1.19 1.10
N ILE A 280 -5.03 1.97 0.04
CA ILE A 280 -4.17 1.79 -1.14
C ILE A 280 -2.75 2.19 -0.76
N GLY A 281 -1.79 1.28 -0.90
CA GLY A 281 -0.40 1.57 -0.58
C GLY A 281 0.57 0.42 -0.79
N ALA A 282 1.85 0.65 -0.48
CA ALA A 282 2.92 -0.34 -0.69
C ALA A 282 2.86 -1.48 0.35
N TYR A 283 2.70 -1.13 1.62
CA TYR A 283 2.62 -2.07 2.75
C TYR A 283 1.40 -1.79 3.65
N PRO A 284 0.17 -1.74 3.10
CA PRO A 284 -0.99 -1.32 3.87
C PRO A 284 -1.43 -2.40 4.86
N ILE A 285 -1.92 -1.95 6.01
CA ILE A 285 -2.36 -2.85 7.08
C ILE A 285 -3.76 -3.36 6.79
N LEU A 286 -3.95 -4.67 6.94
CA LEU A 286 -5.26 -5.31 6.84
C LEU A 286 -6.18 -4.84 7.96
N VAL A 287 -7.35 -4.32 7.60
CA VAL A 287 -8.42 -3.95 8.52
C VAL A 287 -9.58 -4.92 8.35
N GLY A 288 -10.16 -5.38 9.47
CA GLY A 288 -11.39 -6.17 9.47
C GLY A 288 -12.52 -5.46 10.22
N THR A 289 -13.73 -5.49 9.66
CA THR A 289 -14.95 -5.01 10.33
C THR A 289 -15.98 -6.13 10.46
N PRO A 290 -16.64 -6.30 11.63
CA PRO A 290 -17.47 -7.49 11.92
C PRO A 290 -18.91 -7.35 11.36
N TYR A 291 -19.02 -6.88 10.12
CA TYR A 291 -20.22 -6.90 9.31
C TYR A 291 -19.84 -6.81 7.83
N GLN A 292 -20.82 -7.09 6.97
CA GLN A 292 -20.67 -7.03 5.53
C GLN A 292 -20.70 -5.57 5.04
N VAL A 293 -19.69 -5.17 4.26
CA VAL A 293 -19.61 -3.90 3.55
C VAL A 293 -19.47 -4.21 2.06
N PRO A 294 -20.25 -3.60 1.15
CA PRO A 294 -20.11 -3.87 -0.28
C PRO A 294 -18.66 -3.73 -0.74
N LEU A 295 -18.14 -4.76 -1.41
CA LEU A 295 -16.77 -4.72 -1.93
C LEU A 295 -16.61 -3.64 -3.00
N GLU A 296 -15.37 -3.22 -3.24
CA GLU A 296 -15.04 -2.15 -4.19
C GLU A 296 -15.66 -0.79 -3.82
N THR A 297 -15.98 -0.64 -2.53
CA THR A 297 -16.32 0.63 -1.90
C THR A 297 -15.22 1.06 -0.95
N GLU A 298 -15.27 2.33 -0.58
CA GLU A 298 -14.32 2.97 0.30
C GLU A 298 -15.04 3.55 1.52
N SER A 299 -14.43 3.42 2.70
CA SER A 299 -14.92 4.05 3.92
C SER A 299 -13.78 4.45 4.85
N ASP A 300 -14.02 5.44 5.69
CA ASP A 300 -13.16 5.75 6.83
C ASP A 300 -13.56 4.86 8.03
N ILE A 301 -12.59 4.45 8.85
CA ILE A 301 -12.83 3.61 10.02
C ILE A 301 -12.21 4.21 11.28
N ILE A 302 -12.78 3.87 12.43
CA ILE A 302 -12.14 4.02 13.74
C ILE A 302 -11.54 2.69 14.14
N VAL A 303 -10.26 2.70 14.54
CA VAL A 303 -9.58 1.52 15.10
C VAL A 303 -10.19 1.15 16.44
N THR A 304 -10.67 -0.09 16.55
CA THR A 304 -11.32 -0.62 17.77
C THR A 304 -10.50 -1.70 18.46
N GLY A 305 -9.46 -2.22 17.81
CA GLY A 305 -8.52 -3.16 18.40
C GLY A 305 -7.46 -3.65 17.43
N HIS A 306 -6.57 -4.49 17.92
CA HIS A 306 -5.38 -4.96 17.21
C HIS A 306 -5.37 -6.48 17.15
N GLY A 307 -5.03 -7.02 16.00
CA GLY A 307 -4.59 -8.40 15.83
C GLY A 307 -3.09 -8.44 15.56
N MET A 308 -2.53 -9.64 15.46
CA MET A 308 -1.07 -9.83 15.28
C MET A 308 -0.48 -9.07 14.08
N ARG A 309 -1.26 -8.95 12.99
CA ARG A 309 -0.86 -8.29 11.73
C ARG A 309 -2.05 -7.61 11.04
N SER A 310 -3.01 -7.14 11.83
CA SER A 310 -4.24 -6.55 11.33
C SER A 310 -4.87 -5.64 12.36
N LEU A 311 -5.74 -4.74 11.93
CA LEU A 311 -6.56 -3.91 12.81
C LEU A 311 -8.01 -4.41 12.78
N SER A 312 -8.71 -4.24 13.89
CA SER A 312 -10.17 -4.28 13.93
C SER A 312 -10.67 -2.85 13.84
N GLY A 313 -11.70 -2.63 13.03
CA GLY A 313 -12.25 -1.30 12.80
C GLY A 313 -13.76 -1.30 12.65
N VAL A 314 -14.34 -0.13 12.84
CA VAL A 314 -15.75 0.16 12.54
C VAL A 314 -15.81 1.43 11.70
N GLU A 315 -16.63 1.43 10.64
CA GLU A 315 -16.83 2.62 9.81
C GLU A 315 -17.20 3.84 10.64
N THR A 316 -16.69 5.01 10.25
CA THR A 316 -17.09 6.29 10.83
C THR A 316 -18.44 6.74 10.26
N ASN A 317 -19.04 7.74 10.89
CA ASN A 317 -20.26 8.39 10.41
C ASN A 317 -21.48 7.47 10.21
N LEU A 318 -21.52 6.34 10.91
CA LEU A 318 -22.67 5.44 10.89
C LEU A 318 -23.90 6.16 11.47
N SER A 319 -24.99 6.23 10.71
CA SER A 319 -26.22 6.80 11.25
C SER A 319 -26.86 5.82 12.23
N ILE A 320 -27.10 6.26 13.47
CA ILE A 320 -27.84 5.48 14.47
C ILE A 320 -29.28 5.17 14.01
N ASN A 321 -29.80 5.96 13.05
CA ASN A 321 -31.12 5.80 12.48
C ASN A 321 -31.18 4.76 11.34
N THR A 322 -30.05 4.26 10.84
CA THR A 322 -30.04 3.22 9.80
C THR A 322 -29.15 2.03 10.13
N ALA A 323 -28.14 2.20 11.00
CA ALA A 323 -27.17 1.17 11.35
C ALA A 323 -27.84 -0.15 11.76
N SER A 324 -27.29 -1.26 11.28
CA SER A 324 -27.75 -2.60 11.61
C SER A 324 -27.38 -2.97 13.06
N GLN A 325 -27.95 -4.08 13.55
CA GLN A 325 -27.54 -4.62 14.84
C GLN A 325 -26.04 -4.98 14.85
N SER A 326 -25.52 -5.62 13.79
CA SER A 326 -24.11 -6.01 13.69
C SER A 326 -23.17 -4.79 13.68
N GLN A 327 -23.54 -3.72 12.97
CA GLN A 327 -22.78 -2.47 12.98
C GLN A 327 -22.75 -1.82 14.37
N LEU A 328 -23.89 -1.81 15.08
CA LEU A 328 -23.95 -1.29 16.45
C LEU A 328 -23.13 -2.15 17.41
N GLU A 329 -23.18 -3.48 17.30
CA GLU A 329 -22.40 -4.42 18.13
C GLU A 329 -20.88 -4.32 17.89
N ALA A 330 -20.46 -3.86 16.71
CA ALA A 330 -19.05 -3.63 16.38
C ALA A 330 -18.42 -2.49 17.20
N ILE A 331 -19.24 -1.60 17.76
CA ILE A 331 -18.78 -0.42 18.50
C ILE A 331 -18.44 -0.82 19.94
N PRO A 332 -17.19 -0.62 20.40
CA PRO A 332 -16.81 -0.93 21.78
C PRO A 332 -17.71 -0.22 22.80
N GLY A 333 -18.31 -1.02 23.69
CA GLY A 333 -19.27 -0.55 24.70
C GLY A 333 -20.74 -0.81 24.38
N ILE A 334 -21.08 -1.15 23.13
CA ILE A 334 -22.45 -1.53 22.73
C ILE A 334 -22.54 -3.05 22.59
N GLY A 335 -22.98 -3.73 23.64
CA GLY A 335 -23.24 -5.16 23.59
C GLY A 335 -24.54 -5.50 22.85
N SER A 336 -24.72 -6.78 22.50
CA SER A 336 -25.88 -7.26 21.72
C SER A 336 -27.25 -6.86 22.28
N LYS A 337 -27.42 -6.90 23.60
CA LYS A 337 -28.67 -6.44 24.25
C LYS A 337 -28.92 -4.94 24.06
N ALA A 338 -27.89 -4.12 24.06
CA ALA A 338 -28.01 -2.68 23.85
C ALA A 338 -28.28 -2.37 22.37
N ALA A 339 -27.55 -3.00 21.45
CA ALA A 339 -27.77 -2.88 20.01
C ALA A 339 -29.23 -3.24 19.64
N TRP A 340 -29.76 -4.35 20.16
CA TRP A 340 -31.15 -4.74 19.94
C TRP A 340 -32.15 -3.71 20.49
N ARG A 341 -31.88 -3.12 21.66
CA ARG A 341 -32.74 -2.06 22.21
C ARG A 341 -32.74 -0.81 21.33
N ILE A 342 -31.58 -0.40 20.80
CA ILE A 342 -31.48 0.73 19.86
C ILE A 342 -32.38 0.47 18.64
N VAL A 343 -32.22 -0.70 17.99
CA VAL A 343 -33.03 -1.08 16.82
C VAL A 343 -34.53 -1.15 17.14
N SER A 344 -34.90 -1.74 18.27
CA SER A 344 -36.31 -1.85 18.71
C SER A 344 -36.92 -0.48 19.05
N ASN A 345 -36.19 0.38 19.75
CA ASN A 345 -36.62 1.74 20.08
C ASN A 345 -36.76 2.59 18.82
N ARG A 346 -35.82 2.45 17.87
CA ARG A 346 -35.86 3.10 16.56
C ARG A 346 -37.12 2.74 15.78
N ALA A 347 -37.46 1.45 15.72
CA ALA A 347 -38.68 0.98 15.04
C ALA A 347 -39.97 1.55 15.67
N LYS A 348 -39.99 1.77 16.98
CA LYS A 348 -41.11 2.44 17.66
C LYS A 348 -41.14 3.94 17.35
N ALA A 349 -39.98 4.60 17.36
CA ALA A 349 -39.86 6.03 17.11
C ALA A 349 -40.18 6.40 15.65
N LEU A 350 -39.84 5.54 14.68
CA LEU A 350 -40.18 5.70 13.26
C LEU A 350 -41.68 5.95 13.01
N ARG A 351 -42.56 5.41 13.86
CA ARG A 351 -44.02 5.64 13.75
C ARG A 351 -44.42 7.09 14.03
N LYS A 352 -43.62 7.81 14.81
CA LYS A 352 -43.86 9.20 15.22
C LYS A 352 -42.99 10.18 14.44
N PHE A 353 -41.75 9.79 14.15
CA PHE A 353 -40.73 10.60 13.47
C PHE A 353 -40.14 9.78 12.32
N PRO A 354 -40.78 9.80 11.13
CA PRO A 354 -40.41 8.90 10.02
C PRO A 354 -39.03 9.17 9.44
N GLU A 355 -38.59 10.42 9.41
CA GLU A 355 -37.32 10.82 8.81
C GLU A 355 -36.15 10.80 9.80
N ASN A 356 -36.41 11.10 11.07
CA ASN A 356 -35.37 11.18 12.09
C ASN A 356 -35.84 10.62 13.44
N PRO A 357 -35.83 9.28 13.62
CA PRO A 357 -36.27 8.62 14.85
C PRO A 357 -35.50 9.05 16.10
N PHE A 358 -34.20 9.29 15.96
CA PHE A 358 -33.32 9.76 17.00
C PHE A 358 -32.63 11.06 16.58
N SER A 359 -32.99 12.18 17.19
CA SER A 359 -32.35 13.48 16.94
C SER A 359 -31.00 13.66 17.65
N ASP A 360 -30.70 12.81 18.63
CA ASP A 360 -29.47 12.86 19.42
C ASP A 360 -28.97 11.45 19.75
N VAL A 361 -27.73 11.17 19.34
CA VAL A 361 -27.06 9.88 19.53
C VAL A 361 -26.94 9.56 21.02
N LYS A 362 -26.57 10.55 21.84
CA LYS A 362 -26.32 10.33 23.28
C LYS A 362 -27.59 9.88 24.00
N THR A 363 -28.71 10.57 23.75
CA THR A 363 -30.02 10.20 24.29
C THR A 363 -30.43 8.79 23.88
N ALA A 364 -30.27 8.44 22.60
CA ALA A 364 -30.59 7.10 22.11
C ALA A 364 -29.73 5.99 22.78
N LEU A 365 -28.43 6.25 22.99
CA LEU A 365 -27.54 5.34 23.72
C LEU A 365 -27.94 5.20 25.20
N GLN A 366 -28.32 6.31 25.85
CA GLN A 366 -28.82 6.31 27.23
C GLN A 366 -30.08 5.47 27.38
N ASP A 367 -31.06 5.66 26.50
CA ASP A 367 -32.33 4.92 26.49
C ASP A 367 -32.12 3.42 26.22
N ALA A 368 -31.06 3.06 25.50
CA ALA A 368 -30.64 1.68 25.31
C ALA A 368 -29.86 1.10 26.50
N GLY A 369 -29.56 1.90 27.52
CA GLY A 369 -28.84 1.48 28.72
C GLY A 369 -27.32 1.34 28.52
N VAL A 370 -26.75 2.06 27.56
CA VAL A 370 -25.29 2.17 27.37
C VAL A 370 -24.74 3.12 28.43
N GLN A 371 -23.85 2.63 29.30
CA GLN A 371 -23.36 3.37 30.46
C GLN A 371 -22.13 4.25 30.17
N SER A 372 -21.31 3.87 29.19
CA SER A 372 -20.17 4.64 28.71
C SER A 372 -20.24 4.75 27.19
N TYR A 373 -20.16 5.97 26.67
CA TYR A 373 -20.31 6.19 25.24
C TYR A 373 -19.01 5.97 24.46
N GLY A 374 -17.83 6.02 25.11
CA GLY A 374 -16.53 5.67 24.51
C GLY A 374 -16.36 6.16 23.07
N LEU A 375 -16.07 5.23 22.15
CA LEU A 375 -15.94 5.50 20.72
C LEU A 375 -17.29 5.70 20.00
N ALA A 376 -18.42 5.35 20.61
CA ALA A 376 -19.74 5.44 19.98
C ALA A 376 -20.10 6.86 19.55
N LEU A 377 -19.68 7.90 20.28
CA LEU A 377 -19.93 9.30 19.88
C LEU A 377 -19.04 9.78 18.73
N LYS A 378 -17.92 9.10 18.47
CA LYS A 378 -17.08 9.35 17.29
C LYS A 378 -17.65 8.65 16.06
N VAL A 379 -18.14 7.42 16.26
CA VAL A 379 -18.62 6.55 15.19
C VAL A 379 -20.03 6.93 14.73
N LEU A 380 -20.95 7.20 15.66
CA LEU A 380 -22.37 7.37 15.35
C LEU A 380 -22.75 8.83 15.08
N LYS A 381 -23.68 9.02 14.14
CA LYS A 381 -24.37 10.28 13.85
C LYS A 381 -25.89 10.09 13.95
N ALA A 382 -26.61 11.16 14.28
CA ALA A 382 -28.07 11.19 14.28
C ALA A 382 -28.56 11.37 12.84
#